data_AF-A0A927XHX0-F1
#
_entry.id   AF-A0A927XHX0-F1
#
_cell.length_a   1.000
_cell.length_b   1.000
_cell.length_c   1.000
_cell.angle_alpha   90.00
_cell.angle_beta   90.00
_cell.angle_gamma   90.00
#
_symmetry.space_group_name_H-M   'P 1'
#
loop_
_entity.id
_entity.type
_entity.pdbx_description
1 polymer ?
#
loop_
_entity_poly.entity_id
_entity_poly.type
_entity_poly.pdbx_seq_one_letter_code
_entity_poly.pdbx_strand_id
1 'polypeptide(L)'
;MRFYMKNIKYKNYKLNTIQKNIIIGSILGDANLAMYGRSINAYYREHGCDKQISYREWKLKYLKNLDFKIRYNEKIPSLVSPSHPIYTNLYNLFYINNVKTITKDNIKLITHPIALACLYMDDGTLVMDINTKKNNIYIFPRIAIYTLCFTKEENQILINHIKKVFDINFKLKYSPYGKNYLLELNKRNEIKKFIDLVKPYVCEVDSMLYKIDLENRLKKQYDVLSKKYPLKNIIISSLTVENNNYSLEDEKLIIKLKQNNVKDREIATILNRSYYGLTDKIRRLRKEGKL
;
A
#
# COMPACT_ATOMS: atom_id res chain seq x y z
N MET A 1 40.01 -30.86 -1.63
CA MET A 1 38.62 -31.00 -1.15
C MET A 1 37.73 -31.30 -2.35
N ARG A 2 37.40 -32.58 -2.60
CA ARG A 2 36.62 -33.02 -3.77
C ARG A 2 35.18 -32.49 -3.66
N PHE A 3 34.79 -31.58 -4.55
CA PHE A 3 33.38 -31.21 -4.74
C PHE A 3 32.64 -32.39 -5.38
N TYR A 4 31.96 -33.19 -4.57
CA TYR A 4 30.95 -34.11 -5.07
C TYR A 4 29.79 -33.27 -5.63
N MET A 5 29.73 -33.05 -6.94
CA MET A 5 28.51 -32.65 -7.62
C MET A 5 27.54 -33.85 -7.56
N LYS A 6 26.88 -34.02 -6.42
CA LYS A 6 25.68 -34.87 -6.36
C LYS A 6 24.71 -34.30 -7.40
N ASN A 7 24.25 -35.13 -8.32
CA ASN A 7 23.09 -34.84 -9.16
C ASN A 7 21.87 -34.72 -8.23
N ILE A 8 21.70 -33.56 -7.59
CA ILE A 8 20.57 -33.29 -6.70
C ILE A 8 19.36 -33.10 -7.59
N LYS A 9 18.49 -34.11 -7.63
CA LYS A 9 17.20 -34.05 -8.30
C LYS A 9 16.22 -33.31 -7.39
N TYR A 10 16.05 -32.00 -7.62
CA TYR A 10 15.06 -31.20 -6.90
C TYR A 10 13.64 -31.55 -7.33
N LYS A 11 12.67 -31.45 -6.41
CA LYS A 11 11.24 -31.50 -6.75
C LYS A 11 10.93 -30.34 -7.70
N ASN A 12 10.23 -30.62 -8.80
CA ASN A 12 9.91 -29.59 -9.78
C ASN A 12 8.80 -28.67 -9.26
N TYR A 13 9.18 -27.61 -8.55
CA TYR A 13 8.26 -26.56 -8.16
C TYR A 13 7.94 -25.64 -9.34
N LYS A 14 6.65 -25.34 -9.53
CA LYS A 14 6.20 -24.31 -10.46
C LYS A 14 5.38 -23.27 -9.70
N LEU A 15 5.96 -22.08 -9.53
CA LEU A 15 5.25 -20.96 -8.92
C LEU A 15 4.16 -20.48 -9.89
N ASN A 16 2.91 -20.52 -9.46
CA ASN A 16 1.86 -19.78 -10.15
C ASN A 16 1.95 -18.28 -9.82
N THR A 17 1.16 -17.45 -10.53
CA THR A 17 1.16 -15.99 -10.36
C THR A 17 0.87 -15.56 -8.91
N ILE A 18 -0.11 -16.21 -8.26
CA ILE A 18 -0.51 -15.89 -6.89
C ILE A 18 0.61 -16.19 -5.91
N GLN A 19 1.17 -17.41 -5.97
CA GLN A 19 2.26 -17.86 -5.08
C GLN A 19 3.51 -16.99 -5.23
N LYS A 20 3.88 -16.67 -6.46
CA LYS A 20 5.00 -15.77 -6.75
C LYS A 20 4.77 -14.40 -6.13
N ASN A 21 3.57 -13.83 -6.28
CA ASN A 21 3.26 -12.51 -5.74
C ASN A 21 3.14 -12.51 -4.21
N ILE A 22 2.65 -13.58 -3.58
CA ILE A 22 2.70 -13.74 -2.11
C ILE A 22 4.15 -13.73 -1.63
N ILE A 23 5.00 -14.58 -2.21
CA ILE A 23 6.41 -14.69 -1.81
C ILE A 23 7.12 -13.35 -1.98
N ILE A 24 6.96 -12.68 -3.13
CA ILE A 24 7.64 -11.40 -3.40
C ILE A 24 7.10 -10.28 -2.52
N GLY A 25 5.77 -10.18 -2.36
CA GLY A 25 5.16 -9.19 -1.47
C GLY A 25 5.68 -9.33 -0.04
N SER A 26 5.82 -10.58 0.45
CA SER A 26 6.39 -10.85 1.77
C SER A 26 7.90 -10.63 1.84
N ILE A 27 8.66 -10.90 0.77
CA ILE A 27 10.09 -10.52 0.71
C ILE A 27 10.26 -9.01 0.84
N LEU A 28 9.35 -8.20 0.29
CA LEU A 28 9.42 -6.75 0.48
C LEU A 28 9.04 -6.32 1.91
N GLY A 29 8.24 -7.14 2.61
CA GLY A 29 7.85 -6.96 4.00
C GLY A 29 8.71 -7.75 4.99
N ASP A 30 8.02 -8.56 5.82
CA ASP A 30 8.57 -9.24 7.00
C ASP A 30 9.42 -10.48 6.68
N ALA A 31 9.31 -11.01 5.45
CA ALA A 31 10.03 -12.22 5.08
C ALA A 31 11.46 -11.94 4.63
N ASN A 32 12.29 -12.98 4.74
CA ASN A 32 13.63 -13.00 4.21
C ASN A 32 13.94 -14.29 3.46
N LEU A 33 14.85 -14.16 2.49
CA LEU A 33 15.53 -15.29 1.88
C LEU A 33 16.92 -15.40 2.49
N ALA A 34 17.31 -16.61 2.91
CA ALA A 34 18.61 -16.85 3.52
C ALA A 34 19.25 -18.13 3.00
N MET A 35 20.58 -18.15 3.00
CA MET A 35 21.38 -19.36 2.82
C MET A 35 21.71 -19.92 4.21
N TYR A 36 21.55 -21.22 4.44
CA TYR A 36 21.82 -21.83 5.76
C TYR A 36 22.86 -22.95 5.67
N GLY A 37 23.88 -22.88 6.54
CA GLY A 37 24.90 -23.90 6.70
C GLY A 37 25.63 -24.23 5.39
N ARG A 38 25.61 -25.51 5.00
CA ARG A 38 26.22 -26.01 3.76
C ARG A 38 25.25 -26.03 2.57
N SER A 39 24.06 -25.42 2.69
CA SER A 39 23.08 -25.37 1.62
C SER A 39 23.58 -24.47 0.49
N ILE A 40 23.58 -24.99 -0.74
CA ILE A 40 23.85 -24.21 -1.96
C ILE A 40 22.63 -23.39 -2.42
N ASN A 41 21.45 -23.62 -1.81
CA ASN A 41 20.22 -22.90 -2.15
C ASN A 41 19.67 -22.12 -0.98
N ALA A 42 19.03 -21.00 -1.32
CA ALA A 42 18.30 -20.19 -0.36
C ALA A 42 16.98 -20.87 0.01
N TYR A 43 16.43 -20.46 1.15
CA TYR A 43 15.08 -20.80 1.60
C TYR A 43 14.38 -19.54 2.11
N TYR A 44 13.05 -19.57 2.09
CA TYR A 44 12.19 -18.55 2.65
C TYR A 44 12.00 -18.76 4.14
N ARG A 45 12.03 -17.66 4.90
CA ARG A 45 11.63 -17.62 6.31
C ARG A 45 10.88 -16.33 6.59
N GLU A 46 9.91 -16.39 7.49
CA GLU A 46 9.11 -15.24 7.88
C GLU A 46 8.95 -15.13 9.41
N HIS A 47 9.34 -13.93 9.88
CA HIS A 47 9.04 -13.24 11.13
C HIS A 47 7.57 -13.25 11.55
N GLY A 48 7.24 -13.09 12.82
CA GLY A 48 5.96 -12.51 13.17
C GLY A 48 5.85 -12.32 14.67
N CYS A 49 4.65 -11.94 15.10
CA CYS A 49 4.19 -12.14 16.47
C CYS A 49 3.10 -13.21 16.53
N ASP A 50 2.71 -13.63 17.73
CA ASP A 50 1.69 -14.66 17.95
C ASP A 50 0.33 -14.25 17.38
N LYS A 51 0.01 -12.95 17.45
CA LYS A 51 -1.23 -12.39 16.91
C LYS A 51 -1.35 -12.54 15.38
N GLN A 52 -0.24 -12.79 14.68
CA GLN A 52 -0.18 -12.92 13.22
C GLN A 52 -0.04 -14.38 12.76
N ILE A 53 -0.24 -15.37 13.64
CA ILE A 53 -0.18 -16.80 13.23
C ILE A 53 -1.21 -17.09 12.14
N SER A 54 -2.45 -16.62 12.28
CA SER A 54 -3.51 -16.87 11.27
C SER A 54 -3.19 -16.28 9.90
N TYR A 55 -2.41 -15.18 9.85
CA TYR A 55 -1.92 -14.62 8.60
C TYR A 55 -0.87 -15.51 7.92
N ARG A 56 0.03 -16.12 8.70
CA ARG A 56 1.00 -17.08 8.17
C ARG A 56 0.33 -18.38 7.74
N GLU A 57 -0.71 -18.81 8.44
CA GLU A 57 -1.56 -19.94 8.02
C GLU A 57 -2.29 -19.63 6.71
N TRP A 58 -2.77 -18.40 6.53
CA TRP A 58 -3.33 -17.96 5.26
C TRP A 58 -2.31 -18.07 4.11
N LYS A 59 -1.07 -17.57 4.28
CA LYS A 59 0.00 -17.75 3.28
C LYS A 59 0.29 -19.23 3.01
N LEU A 60 0.32 -20.06 4.06
CA LEU A 60 0.56 -21.50 3.94
C LEU A 60 -0.49 -22.20 3.06
N LYS A 61 -1.77 -21.80 3.13
CA LYS A 61 -2.83 -22.37 2.26
C LYS A 61 -2.47 -22.25 0.78
N TYR A 62 -1.93 -21.11 0.36
CA TYR A 62 -1.51 -20.88 -1.02
C TYR A 62 -0.18 -21.57 -1.38
N LEU A 63 0.71 -21.75 -0.40
CA LEU A 63 2.10 -22.21 -0.63
C LEU A 63 2.33 -23.70 -0.32
N LYS A 64 1.29 -24.43 0.12
CA LYS A 64 1.40 -25.82 0.59
C LYS A 64 1.99 -26.78 -0.46
N ASN A 65 1.67 -26.61 -1.75
CA ASN A 65 2.21 -27.45 -2.82
C ASN A 65 3.71 -27.21 -3.11
N LEU A 66 4.30 -26.16 -2.54
CA LEU A 66 5.73 -25.84 -2.56
C LEU A 66 6.45 -26.32 -1.28
N ASP A 67 5.77 -27.17 -0.51
CA ASP A 67 6.23 -27.78 0.75
C ASP A 67 6.59 -26.76 1.83
N PHE A 68 5.97 -25.58 1.81
CA PHE A 68 6.03 -24.65 2.93
C PHE A 68 5.42 -25.28 4.18
N LYS A 69 5.92 -24.87 5.35
CA LYS A 69 5.39 -25.31 6.65
C LYS A 69 5.54 -24.24 7.71
N ILE A 70 4.68 -24.32 8.73
CA ILE A 70 4.84 -23.52 9.95
C ILE A 70 5.60 -24.34 10.98
N ARG A 71 6.61 -23.74 11.61
CA ARG A 71 7.37 -24.31 12.72
C ARG A 71 6.74 -23.90 14.05
N TYR A 72 5.75 -24.65 14.52
CA TYR A 72 5.04 -24.37 15.78
C TYR A 72 5.88 -24.61 17.05
N ASN A 73 7.05 -25.23 16.91
CA ASN A 73 7.98 -25.46 18.01
C ASN A 73 8.90 -24.27 18.31
N GLU A 74 8.85 -23.19 17.50
CA GLU A 74 9.56 -21.94 17.80
C GLU A 74 8.73 -21.06 18.73
N LYS A 75 9.38 -20.28 19.62
CA LYS A 75 8.71 -19.39 20.58
C LYS A 75 7.65 -18.51 19.90
N ILE A 76 8.00 -17.99 18.73
CA ILE A 76 7.03 -17.42 17.80
C ILE A 76 7.10 -18.28 16.56
N PRO A 77 6.01 -18.96 16.17
CA PRO A 77 6.05 -19.86 15.02
C PRO A 77 6.55 -19.12 13.78
N SER A 78 7.29 -19.77 12.89
CA SER A 78 7.73 -19.16 11.62
C SER A 78 7.20 -19.93 10.43
N LEU A 79 6.87 -19.22 9.34
CA LEU A 79 6.57 -19.83 8.05
C LEU A 79 7.89 -20.01 7.28
N VAL A 80 8.17 -21.23 6.83
CA VAL A 80 9.41 -21.56 6.13
C VAL A 80 9.17 -22.39 4.88
N SER A 81 10.06 -22.26 3.89
CA SER A 81 10.17 -23.18 2.76
C SER A 81 11.32 -24.17 2.95
N PRO A 82 11.38 -25.26 2.17
CA PRO A 82 12.63 -25.97 1.94
C PRO A 82 13.62 -25.11 1.13
N SER A 83 14.92 -25.41 1.22
CA SER A 83 15.92 -24.80 0.35
C SER A 83 15.72 -25.26 -1.10
N HIS A 84 15.67 -24.33 -2.06
CA HIS A 84 15.37 -24.66 -3.45
C HIS A 84 15.92 -23.61 -4.44
N PRO A 85 16.37 -24.00 -5.66
CA PRO A 85 16.88 -23.06 -6.66
C PRO A 85 15.97 -21.87 -6.99
N ILE A 86 14.65 -22.05 -6.93
CA ILE A 86 13.68 -20.95 -7.15
C ILE A 86 13.89 -19.83 -6.13
N TYR A 87 14.09 -20.17 -4.85
CA TYR A 87 14.35 -19.16 -3.82
C TYR A 87 15.74 -18.57 -3.97
N THR A 88 16.74 -19.33 -4.45
CA THR A 88 18.07 -18.81 -4.81
C THR A 88 17.96 -17.78 -5.93
N ASN A 89 17.15 -18.04 -6.95
CA ASN A 89 16.92 -17.09 -8.04
C ASN A 89 16.27 -15.80 -7.53
N LEU A 90 15.28 -15.90 -6.64
CA LEU A 90 14.69 -14.72 -6.00
C LEU A 90 15.70 -14.00 -5.09
N TYR A 91 16.55 -14.75 -4.37
CA TYR A 91 17.59 -14.20 -3.52
C TYR A 91 18.55 -13.34 -4.34
N ASN A 92 19.07 -13.87 -5.44
CA ASN A 92 19.99 -13.15 -6.33
C ASN A 92 19.38 -11.87 -6.93
N LEU A 93 18.05 -11.82 -7.09
CA LEU A 93 17.35 -10.65 -7.62
C LEU A 93 17.04 -9.59 -6.55
N PHE A 94 16.76 -10.00 -5.32
CA PHE A 94 16.32 -9.11 -4.24
C PHE A 94 17.40 -8.86 -3.17
N TYR A 95 18.54 -9.53 -3.22
CA TYR A 95 19.65 -9.37 -2.28
C TYR A 95 20.95 -9.06 -3.02
N ILE A 96 21.25 -7.77 -3.20
CA ILE A 96 22.48 -7.31 -3.85
C ILE A 96 23.51 -7.03 -2.76
N ASN A 97 24.69 -7.66 -2.85
CA ASN A 97 25.71 -7.60 -1.80
C ASN A 97 25.16 -7.99 -0.42
N ASN A 98 24.29 -9.01 -0.37
CA ASN A 98 23.60 -9.50 0.83
C ASN A 98 22.62 -8.51 1.48
N VAL A 99 22.31 -7.39 0.81
CA VAL A 99 21.36 -6.39 1.30
C VAL A 99 20.07 -6.47 0.47
N LYS A 100 18.92 -6.46 1.15
CA LYS A 100 17.61 -6.42 0.48
C LYS A 100 17.55 -5.15 -0.39
N THR A 101 17.36 -5.30 -1.70
CA THR A 101 17.46 -4.20 -2.66
C THR A 101 16.32 -4.22 -3.68
N ILE A 102 15.74 -3.05 -3.95
CA ILE A 102 14.74 -2.86 -5.02
C ILE A 102 15.44 -2.31 -6.26
N THR A 103 15.23 -2.99 -7.39
CA THR A 103 15.71 -2.56 -8.70
C THR A 103 14.54 -2.38 -9.66
N LYS A 104 14.77 -1.68 -10.77
CA LYS A 104 13.75 -1.52 -11.83
C LYS A 104 13.32 -2.85 -12.43
N ASP A 105 14.14 -3.89 -12.34
CA ASP A 105 13.85 -5.19 -12.95
C ASP A 105 13.21 -6.16 -11.97
N ASN A 106 13.68 -6.25 -10.73
CA ASN A 106 13.08 -7.15 -9.75
C ASN A 106 11.64 -6.74 -9.38
N ILE A 107 11.34 -5.44 -9.37
CA ILE A 107 10.02 -4.96 -9.01
C ILE A 107 8.94 -5.32 -10.05
N LYS A 108 9.34 -5.51 -11.32
CA LYS A 108 8.44 -5.95 -12.40
C LYS A 108 7.83 -7.33 -12.15
N LEU A 109 8.40 -8.11 -11.23
CA LEU A 109 7.87 -9.40 -10.84
C LEU A 109 6.58 -9.28 -10.00
N ILE A 110 6.28 -8.09 -9.46
CA ILE A 110 5.02 -7.77 -8.81
C ILE A 110 4.00 -7.42 -9.89
N THR A 111 3.05 -8.32 -10.11
CA THR A 111 2.07 -8.22 -11.19
C THR A 111 0.63 -8.39 -10.70
N HIS A 112 0.45 -8.74 -9.42
CA HIS A 112 -0.87 -9.06 -8.88
C HIS A 112 -1.10 -8.31 -7.54
N PRO A 113 -2.33 -7.80 -7.29
CA PRO A 113 -2.67 -7.04 -6.09
C PRO A 113 -2.32 -7.74 -4.77
N ILE A 114 -2.35 -9.07 -4.74
CA ILE A 114 -1.99 -9.87 -3.56
C ILE A 114 -0.57 -9.58 -3.02
N ALA A 115 0.39 -9.20 -3.89
CA ALA A 115 1.71 -8.79 -3.44
C ALA A 115 1.65 -7.50 -2.61
N LEU A 116 0.83 -6.53 -3.03
CA LEU A 116 0.61 -5.30 -2.26
C LEU A 116 -0.17 -5.57 -0.99
N ALA A 117 -1.12 -6.51 -1.02
CA ALA A 117 -1.82 -6.94 0.19
C ALA A 117 -0.85 -7.55 1.20
N CYS A 118 0.08 -8.40 0.76
CA CYS A 118 1.13 -8.94 1.63
C CYS A 118 2.04 -7.84 2.19
N LEU A 119 2.59 -6.96 1.34
CA LEU A 119 3.42 -5.84 1.79
C LEU A 119 2.66 -4.94 2.79
N TYR A 120 1.37 -4.72 2.58
CA TYR A 120 0.53 -3.93 3.49
C TYR A 120 0.22 -4.64 4.81
N MET A 121 -0.05 -5.94 4.76
CA MET A 121 -0.30 -6.74 5.96
C MET A 121 0.97 -6.93 6.81
N ASP A 122 2.14 -6.94 6.18
CA ASP A 122 3.44 -6.95 6.85
C ASP A 122 3.74 -5.54 7.42
N ASP A 123 4.09 -4.58 6.56
CA ASP A 123 4.66 -3.26 6.94
C ASP A 123 3.68 -2.08 6.87
N GLY A 124 2.43 -2.32 6.53
CA GLY A 124 1.42 -1.28 6.35
C GLY A 124 0.66 -0.91 7.63
N THR A 125 0.15 0.31 7.68
CA THR A 125 -0.79 0.75 8.72
C THR A 125 -1.82 1.74 8.17
N LEU A 126 -3.02 1.64 8.71
CA LEU A 126 -4.08 2.64 8.55
C LEU A 126 -4.05 3.56 9.78
N VAL A 127 -3.71 4.83 9.58
CA VAL A 127 -3.56 5.84 10.63
C VAL A 127 -4.75 6.79 10.60
N MET A 128 -5.28 7.11 11.78
CA MET A 128 -6.28 8.16 11.96
C MET A 128 -5.55 9.42 12.43
N ASP A 129 -5.16 10.28 11.50
CA ASP A 129 -4.49 11.53 11.83
C ASP A 129 -5.51 12.54 12.36
N ILE A 130 -5.03 13.43 13.22
CA ILE A 130 -5.82 14.44 13.90
C ILE A 130 -5.22 15.81 13.61
N ASN A 131 -6.05 16.77 13.23
CA ASN A 131 -5.66 18.18 13.14
C ASN A 131 -6.63 19.04 13.93
N THR A 132 -6.12 19.94 14.77
CA THR A 132 -6.94 20.85 15.58
C THR A 132 -6.83 22.27 15.03
N LYS A 133 -7.96 22.91 14.76
CA LYS A 133 -8.02 24.31 14.32
C LYS A 133 -9.15 25.05 15.02
N LYS A 134 -8.80 26.05 15.84
CA LYS A 134 -9.76 26.78 16.69
C LYS A 134 -10.59 25.80 17.52
N ASN A 135 -11.92 25.83 17.38
CA ASN A 135 -12.83 24.95 18.09
C ASN A 135 -13.11 23.61 17.38
N ASN A 136 -12.46 23.33 16.25
CA ASN A 136 -12.68 22.13 15.46
C ASN A 136 -11.52 21.15 15.58
N ILE A 137 -11.82 19.86 15.72
CA ILE A 137 -10.88 18.74 15.59
C ILE A 137 -11.27 17.96 14.34
N TYR A 138 -10.35 17.81 13.40
CA TYR A 138 -10.54 17.06 12.17
C TYR A 138 -9.86 15.70 12.29
N ILE A 139 -10.59 14.65 11.94
CA ILE A 139 -10.06 13.28 11.84
C ILE A 139 -10.00 12.91 10.37
N PHE A 140 -8.85 12.44 9.90
CA PHE A 140 -8.69 11.99 8.52
C PHE A 140 -7.79 10.76 8.45
N PRO A 141 -8.09 9.82 7.54
CA PRO A 141 -7.31 8.61 7.38
C PRO A 141 -6.04 8.88 6.56
N ARG A 142 -5.03 8.06 6.83
CA ARG A 142 -3.79 7.99 6.07
C ARG A 142 -3.30 6.55 6.04
N ILE A 143 -2.76 6.11 4.91
CA ILE A 143 -2.05 4.83 4.83
C ILE A 143 -0.55 5.11 4.81
N ALA A 144 0.19 4.37 5.62
CA ALA A 144 1.65 4.36 5.59
C ALA A 144 2.15 2.92 5.39
N ILE A 145 3.17 2.72 4.57
CA ILE A 145 3.90 1.45 4.44
C ILE A 145 5.34 1.71 4.85
N TYR A 146 5.79 1.07 5.93
CA TYR A 146 7.08 1.32 6.57
C TYR A 146 8.25 0.66 5.85
N THR A 147 8.49 1.08 4.62
CA THR A 147 9.61 0.65 3.76
C THR A 147 10.97 1.26 4.15
N LEU A 148 11.22 1.38 5.45
CA LEU A 148 12.38 2.06 6.04
C LEU A 148 13.70 1.33 5.79
N CYS A 149 13.66 0.08 5.34
CA CYS A 149 14.84 -0.70 4.94
C CYS A 149 15.34 -0.34 3.53
N PHE A 150 14.57 0.43 2.75
CA PHE A 150 14.88 0.83 1.38
C PHE A 150 15.29 2.32 1.31
N THR A 151 16.23 2.67 0.43
CA THR A 151 16.64 4.06 0.22
C THR A 151 15.51 4.88 -0.41
N LYS A 152 15.74 6.19 -0.55
CA LYS A 152 14.82 7.08 -1.26
C LYS A 152 14.59 6.63 -2.71
N GLU A 153 15.66 6.24 -3.40
CA GLU A 153 15.65 5.81 -4.81
C GLU A 153 14.89 4.49 -4.96
N GLU A 154 15.15 3.53 -4.07
CA GLU A 154 14.45 2.24 -4.03
C GLU A 154 12.95 2.43 -3.77
N ASN A 155 12.59 3.28 -2.80
CA ASN A 155 11.21 3.64 -2.54
C ASN A 155 10.56 4.34 -3.73
N GLN A 156 11.30 5.19 -4.46
CA GLN A 156 10.78 5.84 -5.67
C GLN A 156 10.54 4.83 -6.80
N ILE A 157 11.40 3.83 -6.96
CA ILE A 157 11.20 2.72 -7.91
C ILE A 157 9.90 1.97 -7.57
N LEU A 158 9.71 1.63 -6.29
CA LEU A 158 8.50 0.96 -5.80
C LEU A 158 7.24 1.80 -6.08
N ILE A 159 7.24 3.09 -5.75
CA ILE A 159 6.13 4.01 -6.01
C ILE A 159 5.78 4.05 -7.50
N ASN A 160 6.80 4.20 -8.36
CA ASN A 160 6.59 4.29 -9.80
C ASN A 160 6.00 3.00 -10.37
N HIS A 161 6.46 1.85 -9.89
CA HIS A 161 5.92 0.55 -10.28
C HIS A 161 4.47 0.39 -9.82
N ILE A 162 4.18 0.70 -8.56
CA ILE A 162 2.82 0.61 -8.00
C ILE A 162 1.85 1.47 -8.79
N LYS A 163 2.22 2.72 -9.08
CA LYS A 163 1.42 3.62 -9.90
C LYS A 163 1.17 3.05 -11.30
N LYS A 164 2.21 2.53 -11.95
CA LYS A 164 2.12 1.98 -13.31
C LYS A 164 1.22 0.74 -13.39
N VAL A 165 1.31 -0.16 -12.42
CA VAL A 165 0.65 -1.48 -12.48
C VAL A 165 -0.73 -1.47 -11.83
N PHE A 166 -0.93 -0.66 -10.79
CA PHE A 166 -2.15 -0.70 -9.97
C PHE A 166 -2.90 0.64 -9.90
N ASP A 167 -2.42 1.68 -10.58
CA ASP A 167 -3.02 3.03 -10.55
C ASP A 167 -3.21 3.60 -9.13
N ILE A 168 -2.25 3.29 -8.23
CA ILE A 168 -2.18 3.86 -6.87
C ILE A 168 -0.98 4.80 -6.77
N ASN A 169 -1.23 6.05 -6.41
CA ASN A 169 -0.22 7.10 -6.37
C ASN A 169 0.27 7.37 -4.94
N PHE A 170 1.19 6.54 -4.46
CA PHE A 170 1.94 6.79 -3.23
C PHE A 170 2.87 7.99 -3.37
N LYS A 171 3.12 8.68 -2.26
CA LYS A 171 4.19 9.69 -2.16
C LYS A 171 5.26 9.23 -1.16
N LEU A 172 6.47 9.73 -1.35
CA LEU A 172 7.54 9.61 -0.36
C LEU A 172 7.24 10.50 0.83
N LYS A 173 7.41 9.93 2.02
CA LYS A 173 7.33 10.65 3.30
C LYS A 173 8.62 10.44 4.07
N TYR A 174 9.20 11.55 4.55
CA TYR A 174 10.35 11.51 5.44
C TYR A 174 9.97 10.88 6.80
N SER A 175 10.87 10.06 7.32
CA SER A 175 10.84 9.44 8.65
C SER A 175 12.21 9.65 9.30
N PRO A 176 12.32 9.84 10.62
CA PRO A 176 13.61 9.91 11.29
C PRO A 176 14.26 8.53 11.52
N TYR A 177 13.60 7.45 11.08
CA TYR A 177 14.02 6.07 11.33
C TYR A 177 14.52 5.38 10.06
N GLY A 178 15.36 4.35 10.21
CA GLY A 178 15.87 3.53 9.11
C GLY A 178 16.59 4.37 8.05
N LYS A 179 16.30 4.13 6.77
CA LYS A 179 16.82 4.90 5.62
C LYS A 179 16.00 6.16 5.30
N ASN A 180 15.28 6.68 6.30
CA ASN A 180 14.61 7.98 6.31
C ASN A 180 13.36 8.16 5.43
N TYR A 181 12.90 7.13 4.71
CA TYR A 181 11.76 7.27 3.81
C TYR A 181 10.78 6.10 3.90
N LEU A 182 9.48 6.42 3.80
CA LEU A 182 8.38 5.48 3.74
C LEU A 182 7.37 5.90 2.65
N LEU A 183 6.47 4.99 2.31
CA LEU A 183 5.37 5.25 1.36
C LEU A 183 4.12 5.74 2.10
N GLU A 184 3.48 6.80 1.59
CA GLU A 184 2.28 7.39 2.20
C GLU A 184 1.16 7.63 1.17
N LEU A 185 -0.10 7.35 1.58
CA LEU A 185 -1.32 7.85 0.95
C LEU A 185 -2.10 8.70 1.94
N ASN A 186 -2.34 9.95 1.60
CA ASN A 186 -3.16 10.88 2.39
C ASN A 186 -4.30 11.50 1.58
N LYS A 187 -4.43 11.14 0.30
CA LYS A 187 -5.55 11.55 -0.57
C LYS A 187 -6.67 10.51 -0.45
N ARG A 188 -7.89 10.96 -0.16
CA ARG A 188 -9.04 10.08 0.08
C ARG A 188 -9.30 9.10 -1.04
N ASN A 189 -9.27 9.57 -2.30
CA ASN A 189 -9.49 8.72 -3.48
C ASN A 189 -8.44 7.62 -3.58
N GLU A 190 -7.17 7.94 -3.32
CA GLU A 190 -6.09 6.96 -3.37
C GLU A 190 -6.17 5.96 -2.22
N ILE A 191 -6.53 6.40 -1.01
CA ILE A 191 -6.78 5.52 0.14
C ILE A 191 -7.90 4.53 -0.19
N LYS A 192 -9.02 5.02 -0.74
CA LYS A 192 -10.15 4.16 -1.13
C LYS A 192 -9.75 3.17 -2.22
N LYS A 193 -9.14 3.64 -3.32
CA LYS A 193 -8.62 2.77 -4.39
C LYS A 193 -7.70 1.68 -3.85
N PHE A 194 -6.78 2.04 -2.95
CA PHE A 194 -5.84 1.09 -2.37
C PHE A 194 -6.54 0.08 -1.46
N ILE A 195 -7.46 0.52 -0.59
CA ILE A 195 -8.24 -0.39 0.26
C ILE A 195 -9.04 -1.36 -0.60
N ASP A 196 -9.78 -0.86 -1.61
CA ASP A 196 -10.58 -1.69 -2.51
C ASP A 196 -9.71 -2.73 -3.26
N LEU A 197 -8.48 -2.35 -3.63
CA LEU A 197 -7.51 -3.23 -4.29
C LEU A 197 -7.04 -4.39 -3.41
N VAL A 198 -6.75 -4.14 -2.12
CA VAL A 198 -6.21 -5.16 -1.21
C VAL A 198 -7.28 -5.90 -0.41
N LYS A 199 -8.48 -5.32 -0.29
CA LYS A 199 -9.60 -5.82 0.51
C LYS A 199 -9.94 -7.30 0.26
N PRO A 200 -9.97 -7.81 -1.00
CA PRO A 200 -10.29 -9.22 -1.24
C PRO A 200 -9.37 -10.18 -0.47
N TYR A 201 -8.09 -9.86 -0.32
CA TYR A 201 -7.11 -10.73 0.36
C TYR A 201 -7.03 -10.47 1.86
N VAL A 202 -7.13 -9.20 2.28
CA VAL A 202 -7.11 -8.85 3.71
C VAL A 202 -8.35 -9.40 4.42
N CYS A 203 -9.50 -9.46 3.74
CA CYS A 203 -10.73 -10.05 4.28
C CYS A 203 -10.64 -11.57 4.52
N GLU A 204 -9.66 -12.27 3.94
CA GLU A 204 -9.42 -13.69 4.21
C GLU A 204 -8.61 -13.91 5.51
N VAL A 205 -8.19 -12.84 6.18
CA VAL A 205 -7.30 -12.87 7.34
C VAL A 205 -7.87 -12.03 8.48
N ASP A 206 -8.65 -12.66 9.36
CA ASP A 206 -9.35 -11.98 10.47
C ASP A 206 -8.44 -11.11 11.33
N SER A 207 -7.22 -11.58 11.63
CA SER A 207 -6.24 -10.85 12.45
C SER A 207 -5.72 -9.57 11.79
N MET A 208 -5.96 -9.36 10.49
CA MET A 208 -5.49 -8.21 9.71
C MET A 208 -6.61 -7.26 9.27
N LEU A 209 -7.89 -7.58 9.55
CA LEU A 209 -9.04 -6.75 9.16
C LEU A 209 -8.93 -5.29 9.63
N TYR A 210 -8.34 -5.07 10.81
CA TYR A 210 -8.12 -3.73 11.36
C TYR A 210 -7.26 -2.82 10.48
N LYS A 211 -6.51 -3.37 9.50
CA LYS A 211 -5.72 -2.60 8.54
C LYS A 211 -6.58 -2.00 7.43
N ILE A 212 -7.78 -2.51 7.16
CA ILE A 212 -8.67 -1.96 6.12
C ILE A 212 -9.99 -1.40 6.68
N ASP A 213 -10.25 -1.59 7.97
CA ASP A 213 -11.48 -1.18 8.65
C ASP A 213 -11.52 0.34 8.89
N LEU A 214 -11.82 1.08 7.82
CA LEU A 214 -11.79 2.53 7.80
C LEU A 214 -12.88 3.16 8.67
N GLU A 215 -14.12 2.67 8.54
CA GLU A 215 -15.29 3.23 9.20
C GLU A 215 -15.22 3.05 10.71
N ASN A 216 -14.94 1.82 11.19
CA ASN A 216 -14.88 1.58 12.63
C ASN A 216 -13.70 2.30 13.27
N ARG A 217 -12.56 2.44 12.57
CA ARG A 217 -11.41 3.18 13.11
C ARG A 217 -11.68 4.68 13.21
N LEU A 218 -12.37 5.27 12.23
CA LEU A 218 -12.81 6.67 12.32
C LEU A 218 -13.79 6.87 13.45
N LYS A 219 -14.80 5.98 13.58
CA LYS A 219 -15.79 6.03 14.66
C LYS A 219 -15.14 5.90 16.04
N LYS A 220 -14.26 4.92 16.22
CA LYS A 220 -13.53 4.72 17.48
C LYS A 220 -12.69 5.95 17.84
N GLN A 221 -12.04 6.57 16.86
CA GLN A 221 -11.25 7.77 17.08
C GLN A 221 -12.14 8.98 17.43
N TYR A 222 -13.30 9.10 16.80
CA TYR A 222 -14.31 10.09 17.14
C TYR A 222 -14.77 9.94 18.59
N ASP A 223 -15.19 8.74 19.00
CA ASP A 223 -15.68 8.48 20.36
C ASP A 223 -14.62 8.82 21.44
N VAL A 224 -13.35 8.49 21.18
CA VAL A 224 -12.23 8.83 22.07
C VAL A 224 -12.08 10.36 22.18
N LEU A 225 -12.13 11.07 21.06
CA LEU A 225 -11.98 12.52 21.05
C LEU A 225 -13.19 13.24 21.66
N SER A 226 -14.41 12.76 21.43
CA SER A 226 -15.64 13.35 21.98
C SER A 226 -15.64 13.29 23.50
N LYS A 227 -15.17 12.19 24.08
CA LYS A 227 -14.99 12.06 25.54
C LYS A 227 -13.88 12.99 26.06
N LYS A 228 -12.79 13.13 25.32
CA LYS A 228 -11.63 13.94 25.74
C LYS A 228 -11.86 15.44 25.60
N TYR A 229 -12.66 15.88 24.64
CA TYR A 229 -12.87 17.29 24.30
C TYR A 229 -14.38 17.60 24.10
N PRO A 230 -15.19 17.58 25.17
CA PRO A 230 -16.65 17.72 25.07
C PRO A 230 -17.12 19.06 24.49
N LEU A 231 -16.29 20.11 24.58
CA LEU A 231 -16.61 21.47 24.08
C LEU A 231 -16.13 21.72 22.64
N LYS A 232 -15.40 20.78 22.03
CA LYS A 232 -14.88 20.92 20.68
C LYS A 232 -15.78 20.22 19.67
N ASN A 233 -15.92 20.82 18.50
CA ASN A 233 -16.60 20.18 17.38
C ASN A 233 -15.66 19.19 16.68
N ILE A 234 -16.07 17.93 16.56
CA ILE A 234 -15.25 16.88 15.95
C ILE A 234 -15.83 16.55 14.59
N ILE A 235 -14.98 16.67 13.56
CA ILE A 235 -15.35 16.53 12.17
C ILE A 235 -14.59 15.35 11.58
N ILE A 236 -15.32 14.29 11.21
CA ILE A 236 -14.76 13.18 10.45
C ILE A 236 -14.69 13.61 8.98
N SER A 237 -13.54 13.43 8.34
CA SER A 237 -13.43 13.70 6.91
C SER A 237 -14.35 12.76 6.13
N SER A 238 -15.22 13.32 5.27
CA SER A 238 -16.12 12.50 4.44
C SER A 238 -15.35 11.43 3.67
N LEU A 239 -15.86 10.20 3.73
CA LEU A 239 -15.36 9.07 2.95
C LEU A 239 -15.89 9.05 1.52
N THR A 240 -16.97 9.80 1.25
CA THR A 240 -17.51 9.97 -0.10
C THR A 240 -16.69 11.01 -0.85
N VAL A 241 -16.32 10.65 -2.07
CA VAL A 241 -15.63 11.53 -3.00
C VAL A 241 -16.68 12.00 -4.00
N GLU A 242 -17.26 13.17 -3.75
CA GLU A 242 -18.01 13.85 -4.80
C GLU A 242 -17.03 14.29 -5.88
N ASN A 243 -17.27 13.87 -7.13
CA ASN A 243 -16.47 14.31 -8.25
C ASN A 243 -16.78 15.78 -8.55
N ASN A 244 -16.01 16.66 -7.93
CA ASN A 244 -16.11 18.11 -8.10
C ASN A 244 -15.29 18.64 -9.28
N ASN A 245 -14.79 17.75 -10.15
CA ASN A 245 -14.12 18.17 -11.38
C ASN A 245 -15.15 18.72 -12.36
N TYR A 246 -14.73 19.77 -13.07
CA TYR A 246 -15.48 20.30 -14.20
C TYR A 246 -15.33 19.34 -15.38
N SER A 247 -16.46 18.85 -15.89
CA SER A 247 -16.49 18.07 -17.13
C SER A 247 -16.15 18.96 -18.34
N LEU A 248 -15.89 18.35 -19.50
CA LEU A 248 -15.73 19.13 -20.75
C LEU A 248 -17.00 19.92 -21.10
N GLU A 249 -18.17 19.39 -20.78
CA GLU A 249 -19.43 20.11 -20.95
C GLU A 249 -19.56 21.27 -19.97
N ASP A 250 -19.10 21.09 -18.72
CA ASP A 250 -19.07 22.19 -17.75
C ASP A 250 -18.12 23.29 -18.23
N GLU A 251 -16.95 22.94 -18.80
CA GLU A 251 -16.02 23.92 -19.40
C GLU A 251 -16.66 24.72 -20.53
N LYS A 252 -17.31 24.04 -21.48
CA LYS A 252 -18.02 24.68 -22.61
C LYS A 252 -19.11 25.62 -22.09
N LEU A 253 -19.88 25.18 -21.10
CA LEU A 253 -20.95 25.98 -20.51
C LEU A 253 -20.40 27.22 -19.79
N ILE A 254 -19.30 27.08 -19.04
CA ILE A 254 -18.62 28.23 -18.40
C ILE A 254 -18.19 29.26 -19.44
N ILE A 255 -17.52 28.82 -20.52
CA ILE A 255 -17.05 29.71 -21.59
C ILE A 255 -18.23 30.46 -22.22
N LYS A 256 -19.30 29.74 -22.58
CA LYS A 256 -20.52 30.33 -23.16
C LYS A 256 -21.16 31.36 -22.22
N LEU A 257 -21.30 31.05 -20.94
CA LEU A 257 -21.91 31.97 -19.97
C LEU A 257 -21.03 33.20 -19.73
N LYS A 258 -19.70 33.05 -19.71
CA LYS A 258 -18.78 34.17 -19.57
C LYS A 258 -18.75 35.09 -20.80
N GLN A 259 -18.86 34.55 -22.01
CA GLN A 259 -18.99 35.34 -23.24
C GLN A 259 -20.29 36.18 -23.24
N ASN A 260 -21.34 35.68 -22.59
CA ASN A 260 -22.60 36.40 -22.37
C ASN A 260 -22.58 37.32 -21.14
N ASN A 261 -21.40 37.63 -20.58
CA ASN A 261 -21.22 38.51 -19.41
C ASN A 261 -21.96 38.06 -18.13
N VAL A 262 -22.30 36.77 -18.00
CA VAL A 262 -22.92 36.22 -16.78
C VAL A 262 -21.92 36.29 -15.61
N LYS A 263 -22.42 36.64 -14.42
CA LYS A 263 -21.61 36.78 -13.22
C LYS A 263 -21.17 35.41 -12.70
N ASP A 264 -19.97 35.33 -12.15
CA ASP A 264 -19.39 34.08 -11.64
C ASP A 264 -20.27 33.44 -10.55
N ARG A 265 -20.96 34.24 -9.72
CA ARG A 265 -21.90 33.70 -8.73
C ARG A 265 -23.08 32.98 -9.37
N GLU A 266 -23.63 33.51 -10.45
CA GLU A 266 -24.77 32.90 -11.17
C GLU A 266 -24.32 31.62 -11.88
N ILE A 267 -23.15 31.64 -12.52
CA ILE A 267 -22.55 30.44 -13.14
C ILE A 267 -22.30 29.34 -12.11
N ALA A 268 -21.84 29.70 -10.91
CA ALA A 268 -21.58 28.75 -9.83
C ALA A 268 -22.90 28.08 -9.37
N THR A 269 -23.98 28.84 -9.26
CA THR A 269 -25.31 28.33 -8.95
C THR A 269 -25.84 27.40 -10.05
N ILE A 270 -25.72 27.79 -11.33
CA ILE A 270 -26.16 26.99 -12.48
C ILE A 270 -25.48 25.61 -12.51
N LEU A 271 -24.17 25.58 -12.22
CA LEU A 271 -23.38 24.34 -12.22
C LEU A 271 -23.47 23.58 -10.89
N ASN A 272 -24.20 24.10 -9.90
CA ASN A 272 -24.21 23.60 -8.53
C ASN A 272 -22.80 23.41 -7.96
N ARG A 273 -21.94 24.42 -8.13
CA ARG A 273 -20.54 24.44 -7.68
C ARG A 273 -20.30 25.55 -6.68
N SER A 274 -19.25 25.39 -5.87
CA SER A 274 -18.81 26.47 -5.00
C SER A 274 -18.26 27.64 -5.81
N TYR A 275 -18.54 28.87 -5.36
CA TYR A 275 -18.02 30.09 -5.97
C TYR A 275 -16.49 30.08 -6.12
N TYR A 276 -15.77 29.63 -5.10
CA TYR A 276 -14.31 29.53 -5.14
C TYR A 276 -13.82 28.45 -6.11
N GLY A 277 -14.54 27.32 -6.21
CA GLY A 277 -14.21 26.27 -7.18
C GLY A 277 -14.37 26.76 -8.62
N LEU A 278 -15.41 27.56 -8.90
CA LEU A 278 -15.63 28.13 -10.22
C LEU A 278 -14.59 29.20 -10.56
N THR A 279 -14.33 30.15 -9.66
CA THR A 279 -13.38 31.23 -9.92
C THR A 279 -11.96 30.68 -10.18
N ASP A 280 -11.54 29.63 -9.47
CA ASP A 280 -10.29 28.92 -9.79
C ASP A 280 -10.33 28.26 -11.17
N LYS A 281 -11.46 27.64 -11.56
CA LYS A 281 -11.59 27.03 -12.88
C LYS A 281 -11.53 28.07 -14.01
N ILE A 282 -12.24 29.19 -13.87
CA ILE A 282 -12.20 30.32 -14.83
C ILE A 282 -10.76 30.84 -14.96
N ARG A 283 -10.06 31.01 -13.84
CA ARG A 283 -8.65 31.42 -13.83
C ARG A 283 -7.76 30.44 -14.62
N ARG A 284 -7.98 29.13 -14.48
CA ARG A 284 -7.26 28.11 -15.27
C ARG A 284 -7.61 28.18 -16.75
N LEU A 285 -8.89 28.32 -17.11
CA LEU A 285 -9.33 28.44 -18.50
C LEU A 285 -8.72 29.65 -19.21
N ARG A 286 -8.62 30.81 -18.53
CA ARG A 286 -7.91 32.00 -19.03
C ARG A 286 -6.42 31.72 -19.27
N LYS A 287 -5.77 31.03 -18.33
CA LYS A 287 -4.35 30.66 -18.47
C LYS A 287 -4.11 29.69 -19.63
N GLU A 288 -5.10 28.86 -19.94
CA GLU A 288 -5.10 27.95 -21.09
C GLU A 288 -5.51 28.63 -22.41
N GLY A 289 -5.86 29.93 -22.40
CA GLY A 289 -6.27 30.68 -23.59
C GLY A 289 -7.66 30.29 -24.12
N LYS A 290 -8.47 29.58 -23.32
CA LYS A 290 -9.83 29.15 -23.68
C LYS A 290 -10.91 30.19 -23.35
N LEU A 291 -10.53 31.28 -22.68
CA LEU A 291 -11.39 32.32 -22.11
C LEU A 291 -10.67 33.67 -22.09
#